data_AF-A0A964ZYQ6-F1
#
_entry.id   AF-A0A964ZYQ6-F1
#
_cell.length_a   1.000
_cell.length_b   1.000
_cell.length_c   1.000
_cell.angle_alpha   90.00
_cell.angle_beta   90.00
_cell.angle_gamma   90.00
#
_symmetry.space_group_name_H-M   'P 1'
#
loop_
_entity.id
_entity.type
_entity.pdbx_description
1 polymer ?
#
loop_
_entity_poly.entity_id
_entity_poly.type
_entity_poly.pdbx_seq_one_letter_code
_entity_poly.pdbx_strand_id
1 'polypeptide(L)'
;IIFGTIGAIVVRSLMTVGVVWLLKIPGLMLIGGLLLVWIAVKLIAPADGADEHSPTATTFWGAMKTIIIADAVMGVDNVLAVAGAAHGSFLLVVLGLLISIPIVVWGSRLVLKLIERYPVVIYIGGAVLAFTAAKMVLNEPILKAWVSTLPVWVYWLIVIATVVGCTALGAWLKGRRGGQVSYEKS
;
A
#
# COMPACT_ATOMS: atom_id res chain seq x y z
N ILE A 1 18.35 20.58 -16.68
CA ILE A 1 17.37 20.36 -15.58
C ILE A 1 15.95 20.42 -16.13
N ILE A 2 15.51 21.54 -16.72
CA ILE A 2 14.14 21.71 -17.29
C ILE A 2 13.77 20.64 -18.34
N PHE A 3 14.61 20.37 -19.34
CA PHE A 3 14.35 19.33 -20.35
C PHE A 3 14.29 17.90 -19.78
N GLY A 4 15.10 17.60 -18.75
CA GLY A 4 15.07 16.30 -18.06
C GLY A 4 13.84 16.11 -17.18
N THR A 5 13.43 17.17 -16.49
CA THR A 5 12.19 17.23 -15.69
C THR A 5 10.96 17.05 -16.57
N ILE A 6 10.88 17.76 -17.70
CA ILE A 6 9.78 17.61 -18.66
C ILE A 6 9.75 16.19 -19.23
N GLY A 7 10.90 15.63 -19.62
CA GLY A 7 11.01 14.24 -20.08
C GLY A 7 10.55 13.22 -19.03
N ALA A 8 10.93 13.39 -17.76
CA ALA A 8 10.52 12.52 -16.67
C ALA A 8 9.00 12.58 -16.40
N ILE A 9 8.40 13.78 -16.45
CA ILE A 9 6.95 13.97 -16.34
C ILE A 9 6.22 13.26 -17.47
N VAL A 10 6.70 13.43 -18.71
CA VAL A 10 6.09 12.78 -19.89
C VAL A 10 6.17 11.27 -19.76
N VAL A 11 7.34 10.71 -19.45
CA VAL A 11 7.51 9.25 -19.30
C VAL A 11 6.59 8.71 -18.20
N ARG A 12 6.50 9.38 -17.06
CA ARG A 12 5.59 8.95 -15.98
C ARG A 12 4.12 9.10 -16.33
N SER A 13 3.73 10.21 -16.95
CA SER A 13 2.35 10.42 -17.39
C SER A 13 1.96 9.38 -18.43
N LEU A 14 2.87 9.07 -19.35
CA LEU A 14 2.67 8.06 -20.38
C LEU A 14 2.65 6.64 -19.79
N MET A 15 3.49 6.36 -18.79
CA MET A 15 3.50 5.10 -18.06
C MET A 15 2.23 4.94 -17.20
N THR A 16 1.77 5.97 -16.50
CA THR A 16 0.55 5.90 -15.68
C THR A 16 -0.69 5.78 -16.55
N VAL A 17 -0.79 6.53 -17.65
CA VAL A 17 -1.82 6.34 -18.68
C VAL A 17 -1.72 4.94 -19.27
N GLY A 18 -0.50 4.47 -19.55
CA GLY A 18 -0.21 3.13 -20.02
C GLY A 18 -0.67 2.05 -19.03
N VAL A 19 -0.45 2.23 -17.73
CA VAL A 19 -0.93 1.35 -16.66
C VAL A 19 -2.45 1.42 -16.53
N VAL A 20 -3.07 2.60 -16.65
CA VAL A 20 -4.54 2.73 -16.66
C VAL A 20 -5.14 2.02 -17.87
N TRP A 21 -4.48 2.08 -19.03
CA TRP A 21 -4.82 1.29 -20.20
C TRP A 21 -4.56 -0.20 -20.00
N LEU A 22 -3.45 -0.57 -19.34
CA LEU A 22 -3.12 -1.94 -18.98
C LEU A 22 -4.12 -2.51 -17.97
N LEU A 23 -4.66 -1.68 -17.07
CA LEU A 23 -5.72 -2.03 -16.13
C LEU A 23 -7.06 -2.31 -16.83
N LYS A 24 -7.23 -1.91 -18.10
CA LYS A 24 -8.37 -2.37 -18.92
C LYS A 24 -8.16 -3.79 -19.44
N ILE A 25 -6.94 -4.34 -19.39
CA ILE A 25 -6.70 -5.73 -19.76
C ILE A 25 -7.32 -6.63 -18.68
N PRO A 26 -8.22 -7.56 -19.07
CA PRO A 26 -8.85 -8.49 -18.15
C PRO A 26 -7.80 -9.31 -17.40
N GLY A 27 -7.96 -9.47 -16.09
CA GLY A 27 -7.06 -10.22 -15.20
C GLY A 27 -6.03 -9.40 -14.42
N LEU A 28 -5.64 -8.19 -14.85
CA LEU A 28 -4.60 -7.42 -14.13
C LEU A 28 -5.08 -6.97 -12.74
N MET A 29 -6.33 -6.52 -12.64
CA MET A 29 -6.94 -6.15 -11.35
C MET A 29 -7.09 -7.34 -10.40
N LEU A 30 -7.28 -8.55 -10.94
CA LEU A 30 -7.35 -9.77 -10.14
C LEU A 30 -5.99 -10.07 -9.50
N ILE A 31 -4.91 -10.00 -10.30
CA ILE A 31 -3.55 -10.20 -9.81
C ILE A 31 -3.18 -9.13 -8.77
N GLY A 32 -3.48 -7.85 -9.06
CA GLY A 32 -3.24 -6.74 -8.13
C GLY A 32 -4.00 -6.90 -6.83
N GLY A 33 -5.27 -7.28 -6.90
CA GLY A 33 -6.10 -7.57 -5.74
C GLY A 33 -5.57 -8.75 -4.92
N LEU A 34 -5.16 -9.85 -5.56
CA LEU A 34 -4.61 -11.02 -4.88
C LEU A 34 -3.28 -10.68 -4.15
N LEU A 35 -2.43 -9.87 -4.79
CA LEU A 35 -1.19 -9.38 -4.20
C LEU A 35 -1.48 -8.48 -2.99
N LEU A 36 -2.50 -7.63 -3.05
CA LEU A 36 -2.94 -6.82 -1.91
C LEU A 36 -3.50 -7.66 -0.76
N VAL A 37 -4.23 -8.74 -1.02
CA VAL A 37 -4.66 -9.69 0.02
C VAL A 37 -3.44 -10.29 0.72
N TRP A 38 -2.42 -10.71 -0.05
CA TRP A 38 -1.18 -11.24 0.50
C TRP A 38 -0.45 -10.21 1.37
N ILE A 39 -0.35 -8.95 0.92
CA ILE A 39 0.26 -7.86 1.71
C ILE A 39 -0.56 -7.59 2.98
N ALA A 40 -1.89 -7.59 2.91
CA ALA A 40 -2.77 -7.38 4.06
C ALA A 40 -2.55 -8.43 5.15
N VAL A 41 -2.47 -9.72 4.76
CA VAL A 41 -2.19 -10.82 5.69
C VAL A 41 -0.78 -10.72 6.25
N LYS A 42 0.23 -10.43 5.41
CA LYS A 42 1.63 -10.29 5.82
C LYS A 42 1.87 -9.09 6.73
N LEU A 43 1.07 -8.03 6.60
CA LEU A 43 1.09 -6.87 7.49
C LEU A 43 0.62 -7.24 8.92
N ILE A 44 -0.42 -8.08 9.03
CA ILE A 44 -0.98 -8.52 10.32
C ILE A 44 -0.14 -9.64 10.96
N ALA A 45 0.37 -10.57 10.15
CA ALA A 45 1.24 -11.67 10.56
C ALA A 45 2.56 -11.65 9.77
N PRO A 46 3.52 -10.79 10.16
CA PRO A 46 4.86 -10.80 9.58
C PRO A 46 5.46 -12.21 9.64
N ALA A 47 6.18 -12.61 8.59
CA ALA A 47 6.91 -13.87 8.60
C ALA A 47 8.17 -13.70 9.45
N ASP A 48 8.30 -14.50 10.51
CA ASP A 48 9.53 -14.62 11.29
C ASP A 48 10.58 -15.29 10.39
N GLY A 49 11.64 -14.56 10.05
CA GLY A 49 12.63 -14.98 9.04
C GLY A 49 13.32 -13.85 8.27
N ALA A 50 12.94 -12.59 8.51
CA ALA A 50 13.82 -11.45 8.19
C ALA A 50 14.64 -11.09 9.43
N ASP A 51 15.76 -11.79 9.60
CA ASP A 51 16.87 -11.54 10.54
C ASP A 51 16.52 -11.42 12.03
N GLU A 52 16.62 -12.55 12.73
CA GLU A 52 16.50 -12.67 14.19
C GLU A 52 17.72 -12.10 14.97
N HIS A 53 18.57 -11.29 14.34
CA HIS A 53 19.73 -10.64 14.98
C HIS A 53 19.97 -9.20 14.49
N SER A 54 18.91 -8.39 14.44
CA SER A 54 19.09 -6.93 14.44
C SER A 54 18.06 -6.31 15.38
N PRO A 55 18.43 -5.33 16.22
CA PRO A 55 17.48 -4.68 17.10
C PRO A 55 16.34 -4.18 16.23
N THR A 56 15.11 -4.62 16.45
CA THR A 56 13.95 -4.46 15.55
C THR A 56 13.78 -3.02 15.01
N ALA A 57 14.30 -2.01 15.71
CA ALA A 57 14.44 -0.65 15.25
C ALA A 57 15.30 -0.44 13.97
N THR A 58 16.40 -1.17 13.74
CA THR A 58 17.31 -0.98 12.59
C THR A 58 16.68 -1.45 11.28
N THR A 59 15.99 -2.59 11.28
CA THR A 59 15.31 -3.13 10.09
C THR A 59 14.05 -2.34 9.75
N PHE A 60 13.30 -1.87 10.76
CA PHE A 60 12.15 -0.98 10.54
C PHE A 60 12.58 0.40 10.05
N TRP A 61 13.64 0.97 10.62
CA TRP A 61 14.20 2.24 10.14
C TRP A 61 14.74 2.10 8.71
N GLY A 62 15.36 0.96 8.38
CA GLY A 62 15.79 0.61 7.03
C GLY A 62 14.63 0.50 6.05
N ALA A 63 13.61 -0.31 6.35
CA ALA A 63 12.43 -0.49 5.51
C ALA A 63 11.63 0.82 5.33
N MET A 64 11.46 1.59 6.41
CA MET A 64 10.82 2.90 6.37
C MET A 64 11.64 3.88 5.52
N LYS A 65 12.98 3.91 5.67
CA LYS A 65 13.85 4.73 4.84
C LYS A 65 13.68 4.36 3.37
N THR A 66 13.60 3.07 3.04
CA THR A 66 13.35 2.59 1.68
C THR A 66 11.97 3.03 1.17
N ILE A 67 10.91 2.93 1.98
CA ILE A 67 9.55 3.38 1.61
C ILE A 67 9.51 4.89 1.40
N ILE A 68 10.12 5.68 2.30
CA ILE A 68 10.17 7.14 2.21
C ILE A 68 10.97 7.56 0.98
N ILE A 69 12.11 6.93 0.70
CA ILE A 69 12.91 7.24 -0.49
C ILE A 69 12.12 6.86 -1.75
N ALA A 70 11.49 5.69 -1.77
CA ALA A 70 10.65 5.26 -2.88
C ALA A 70 9.48 6.23 -3.11
N ASP A 71 8.76 6.62 -2.07
CA ASP A 71 7.62 7.54 -2.12
C ASP A 71 8.04 8.98 -2.43
N ALA A 72 9.20 9.43 -1.96
CA ALA A 72 9.73 10.74 -2.32
C ALA A 72 10.18 10.77 -3.78
N VAL A 73 10.91 9.75 -4.25
CA VAL A 73 11.33 9.65 -5.66
C VAL A 73 10.13 9.51 -6.59
N MET A 74 9.14 8.72 -6.17
CA MET A 74 7.83 8.53 -6.83
C MET A 74 6.83 9.66 -6.50
N GLY A 75 7.19 10.62 -5.65
CA GLY A 75 6.37 11.79 -5.31
C GLY A 75 6.87 13.06 -5.99
N VAL A 76 8.19 13.17 -6.20
CA VAL A 76 8.87 14.27 -6.89
C VAL A 76 8.31 14.48 -8.29
N ASP A 77 8.21 13.41 -9.06
CA ASP A 77 7.58 13.29 -10.36
C ASP A 77 6.06 13.60 -10.35
N ASN A 78 5.35 13.41 -9.23
CA ASN A 78 3.92 13.80 -9.07
C ASN A 78 3.79 15.31 -8.82
N VAL A 79 4.70 15.88 -8.03
CA VAL A 79 4.78 17.34 -7.79
C VAL A 79 5.26 18.07 -9.05
N LEU A 80 6.20 17.49 -9.79
CA LEU A 80 6.63 17.97 -11.11
C LEU A 80 5.51 17.90 -12.16
N ALA A 81 4.56 16.97 -12.04
CA ALA A 81 3.38 16.96 -12.92
C ALA A 81 2.42 18.13 -12.61
N VAL A 82 2.16 18.40 -11.32
CA VAL A 82 1.36 19.55 -10.88
C VAL A 82 2.04 20.88 -11.23
N ALA A 83 3.37 20.91 -11.19
CA ALA A 83 4.18 22.03 -11.66
C ALA A 83 3.97 22.42 -13.13
N GLY A 84 3.94 21.40 -13.99
CA GLY A 84 3.70 21.57 -15.42
C GLY A 84 2.29 22.09 -15.68
N ALA A 85 1.31 21.62 -14.91
CA ALA A 85 -0.07 22.08 -14.98
C ALA A 85 -0.25 23.51 -14.43
N ALA A 86 0.56 23.93 -13.46
CA ALA A 86 0.52 25.26 -12.83
C ALA A 86 1.20 26.37 -13.66
N HIS A 87 1.27 26.23 -14.99
CA HIS A 87 1.86 27.20 -15.93
C HIS A 87 3.31 27.61 -15.60
N GLY A 88 4.14 26.67 -15.13
CA GLY A 88 5.59 26.88 -15.03
C GLY A 88 6.07 27.70 -13.83
N SER A 89 5.21 28.00 -12.83
CA SER A 89 5.67 28.62 -11.60
C SER A 89 6.49 27.61 -10.78
N PHE A 90 7.81 27.59 -10.98
CA PHE A 90 8.77 26.75 -10.26
C PHE A 90 8.59 26.82 -8.73
N LEU A 91 8.08 27.95 -8.23
CA LEU A 91 7.74 28.19 -6.83
C LEU A 91 6.66 27.24 -6.27
N LEU A 92 5.58 26.94 -7.01
CA LEU A 92 4.51 26.04 -6.54
C LEU A 92 4.99 24.57 -6.44
N VAL A 93 5.91 24.19 -7.32
CA VAL A 93 6.59 22.88 -7.36
C VAL A 93 7.46 22.67 -6.15
N VAL A 94 8.34 23.65 -5.91
CA VAL A 94 9.30 23.60 -4.81
C VAL A 94 8.54 23.62 -3.50
N LEU A 95 7.49 24.44 -3.36
CA LEU A 95 6.63 24.42 -2.17
C LEU A 95 5.91 23.09 -1.98
N GLY A 96 5.33 22.50 -3.02
CA GLY A 96 4.67 21.20 -2.94
C GLY A 96 5.61 20.08 -2.49
N LEU A 97 6.83 20.06 -3.04
CA LEU A 97 7.84 19.06 -2.69
C LEU A 97 8.40 19.28 -1.28
N LEU A 98 8.70 20.54 -0.96
CA LEU A 98 9.23 20.97 0.32
C LEU A 98 8.24 20.71 1.46
N ILE A 99 6.93 20.72 1.19
CA ILE A 99 5.89 20.37 2.16
C ILE A 99 5.63 18.85 2.20
N SER A 100 5.61 18.16 1.06
CA SER A 100 5.25 16.73 1.00
C SER A 100 6.30 15.83 1.67
N ILE A 101 7.60 16.06 1.43
CA ILE A 101 8.66 15.21 2.00
C ILE A 101 8.65 15.23 3.53
N PRO A 102 8.63 16.40 4.21
CA PRO A 102 8.55 16.44 5.67
C PRO A 102 7.28 15.79 6.22
N ILE A 103 6.13 15.96 5.56
CA ILE A 103 4.87 15.35 5.98
C ILE A 103 4.99 13.82 5.96
N VAL A 104 5.54 13.22 4.91
CA VAL A 104 5.70 11.76 4.83
C VAL A 104 6.72 11.26 5.86
N VAL A 105 7.84 11.97 6.02
CA VAL A 105 8.91 11.61 6.98
C VAL A 105 8.46 11.74 8.44
N TRP A 106 7.73 12.80 8.78
CA TRP A 106 7.18 12.98 10.13
C TRP A 106 5.96 12.12 10.37
N GLY A 107 5.11 11.97 9.35
CA GLY A 107 3.94 11.11 9.37
C GLY A 107 4.32 9.66 9.62
N SER A 108 5.36 9.14 8.98
CA SER A 108 5.83 7.77 9.22
C SER A 108 6.33 7.57 10.65
N ARG A 109 7.07 8.53 11.24
CA ARG A 109 7.46 8.48 12.67
C ARG A 109 6.25 8.50 13.60
N LEU A 110 5.25 9.31 13.28
CA LEU A 110 3.99 9.37 14.03
C LEU A 110 3.25 8.03 13.95
N VAL A 111 3.12 7.47 12.74
CA VAL A 111 2.47 6.17 12.50
C VAL A 111 3.23 5.05 13.23
N LEU A 112 4.56 5.06 13.23
CA LEU A 112 5.36 4.09 13.98
C LEU A 112 5.11 4.18 15.48
N LYS A 113 5.19 5.38 16.06
CA LYS A 113 4.86 5.59 17.48
C LYS A 113 3.42 5.16 17.80
N LEU A 114 2.49 5.38 16.87
CA LEU A 114 1.11 4.96 17.03
C LEU A 114 0.97 3.44 16.99
N ILE A 115 1.69 2.74 16.12
CA ILE A 115 1.73 1.28 16.06
C ILE A 115 2.35 0.69 17.33
N GLU A 116 3.46 1.27 17.81
CA GLU A 116 4.12 0.86 19.06
C GLU A 116 3.21 1.04 20.27
N ARG A 117 2.46 2.15 20.33
CA ARG A 117 1.52 2.42 21.42
C ARG A 117 0.19 1.67 21.29
N TYR A 118 -0.28 1.49 20.07
CA TYR A 118 -1.57 0.88 19.75
C TYR A 118 -1.43 -0.15 18.61
N PRO A 119 -1.10 -1.41 18.94
CA PRO A 119 -0.95 -2.49 17.96
C PRO A 119 -2.21 -2.76 17.12
N VAL A 120 -3.38 -2.30 17.58
CA VAL A 120 -4.65 -2.37 16.83
C VAL A 120 -4.58 -1.67 15.47
N VAL A 121 -3.71 -0.66 15.31
CA VAL A 121 -3.53 0.08 14.06
C VAL A 121 -3.07 -0.83 12.91
N ILE A 122 -2.31 -1.88 13.20
CA ILE A 122 -1.89 -2.88 12.19
C ILE A 122 -3.12 -3.60 11.61
N TYR A 123 -4.09 -3.95 12.44
CA TYR A 123 -5.32 -4.60 12.00
C TYR A 123 -6.18 -3.66 11.16
N ILE A 124 -6.24 -2.38 11.52
CA ILE A 124 -6.94 -1.35 10.72
C ILE A 124 -6.28 -1.19 9.36
N GLY A 125 -4.95 -1.08 9.31
CA GLY A 125 -4.18 -1.01 8.06
C GLY A 125 -4.41 -2.23 7.16
N GLY A 126 -4.35 -3.43 7.75
CA GLY A 126 -4.65 -4.69 7.04
C GLY A 126 -6.09 -4.75 6.54
N ALA A 127 -7.07 -4.26 7.31
CA ALA A 127 -8.47 -4.19 6.90
C ALA A 127 -8.69 -3.26 5.70
N VAL A 128 -8.05 -2.09 5.68
CA VAL A 128 -8.11 -1.14 4.55
C VAL A 128 -7.48 -1.73 3.29
N LEU A 129 -6.35 -2.44 3.42
CA LEU A 129 -5.73 -3.15 2.30
C LEU A 129 -6.62 -4.27 1.77
N ALA A 130 -7.20 -5.10 2.64
CA ALA A 130 -8.13 -6.16 2.26
C ALA A 130 -9.40 -5.60 1.59
N PHE A 131 -9.91 -4.45 2.06
CA PHE A 131 -11.05 -3.77 1.46
C PHE A 131 -10.73 -3.30 0.02
N THR A 132 -9.57 -2.69 -0.15
CA THR A 132 -9.09 -2.23 -1.45
C THR A 132 -8.90 -3.41 -2.41
N ALA A 133 -8.31 -4.50 -1.91
CA ALA A 133 -8.15 -5.75 -2.65
C ALA A 133 -9.49 -6.34 -3.10
N ALA A 134 -10.45 -6.46 -2.18
CA ALA A 134 -11.79 -6.97 -2.48
C ALA A 134 -12.48 -6.14 -3.57
N LYS A 135 -12.43 -4.81 -3.46
CA LYS A 135 -12.95 -3.93 -4.51
C LYS A 135 -12.24 -4.11 -5.84
N MET A 136 -10.91 -4.29 -5.83
CA MET A 136 -10.13 -4.44 -7.06
C MET A 136 -10.49 -5.76 -7.78
N VAL A 137 -10.66 -6.85 -7.03
CA VAL A 137 -11.10 -8.15 -7.57
C VAL A 137 -12.56 -8.08 -8.07
N LEU A 138 -13.47 -7.48 -7.29
CA LEU A 138 -14.89 -7.42 -7.66
C LEU A 138 -15.20 -6.48 -8.82
N ASN A 139 -14.37 -5.46 -9.04
CA ASN A 139 -14.50 -4.54 -10.18
C ASN A 139 -13.70 -4.99 -11.40
N GLU A 140 -13.06 -6.16 -11.34
CA GLU A 140 -12.27 -6.69 -12.44
C GLU A 140 -13.17 -7.00 -13.66
N PRO A 141 -12.74 -6.69 -14.91
CA PRO A 141 -13.60 -6.81 -16.09
C PRO A 141 -14.21 -8.19 -16.34
N ILE A 142 -13.50 -9.29 -16.08
CA ILE A 142 -14.01 -10.67 -16.23
C ILE A 142 -15.10 -10.95 -15.19
N LEU A 143 -14.90 -10.54 -13.94
CA LEU A 143 -15.86 -10.74 -12.85
C LEU A 143 -17.03 -9.77 -12.89
N LYS A 144 -16.85 -8.57 -13.46
CA LYS A 144 -17.85 -7.50 -13.42
C LYS A 144 -19.20 -7.91 -14.00
N ALA A 145 -19.23 -8.77 -15.02
CA ALA A 145 -20.47 -9.28 -15.62
C ALA A 145 -21.26 -10.21 -14.67
N TRP A 146 -20.54 -10.97 -13.83
CA TRP A 146 -21.13 -11.83 -12.80
C TRP A 146 -21.45 -11.06 -11.53
N VAL A 147 -20.67 -10.02 -11.21
CA VAL A 147 -20.87 -9.20 -10.01
C VAL A 147 -22.02 -8.20 -10.20
N SER A 148 -22.24 -7.69 -11.41
CA SER A 148 -23.33 -6.73 -11.70
C SER A 148 -24.72 -7.36 -11.65
N THR A 149 -24.83 -8.68 -11.76
CA THR A 149 -26.09 -9.43 -11.60
C THR A 149 -26.43 -9.69 -10.13
N LEU A 150 -25.47 -9.47 -9.22
CA LEU A 150 -25.67 -9.66 -7.80
C LEU A 150 -26.39 -8.45 -7.18
N PRO A 151 -27.29 -8.67 -6.21
CA PRO A 151 -27.84 -7.60 -5.41
C PRO A 151 -26.74 -6.82 -4.68
N VAL A 152 -26.94 -5.51 -4.51
CA VAL A 152 -25.99 -4.61 -3.82
C VAL A 152 -25.63 -5.12 -2.41
N TRP A 153 -26.56 -5.75 -1.70
CA TRP A 153 -26.29 -6.32 -0.38
C TRP A 153 -25.32 -7.51 -0.42
N VAL A 154 -25.36 -8.34 -1.47
CA VAL A 154 -24.43 -9.46 -1.68
C VAL A 154 -23.03 -8.93 -1.97
N TYR A 155 -22.91 -7.87 -2.78
CA TYR A 155 -21.64 -7.21 -3.04
C TYR A 155 -20.96 -6.77 -1.74
N TRP A 156 -21.69 -6.05 -0.88
CA TRP A 156 -21.15 -5.59 0.39
C TRP A 156 -20.86 -6.75 1.36
N LEU A 157 -21.67 -7.82 1.32
CA LEU A 157 -21.42 -9.02 2.11
C LEU A 157 -20.10 -9.69 1.71
N ILE A 158 -19.79 -9.81 0.41
CA ILE A 158 -18.50 -10.36 -0.06
C ILE A 158 -17.33 -9.49 0.38
N VAL A 159 -17.47 -8.15 0.28
CA VAL A 159 -16.42 -7.22 0.71
C VAL A 159 -16.17 -7.35 2.21
N ILE A 160 -17.22 -7.35 3.03
CA ILE A 160 -17.11 -7.50 4.49
C ILE A 160 -16.52 -8.87 4.83
N ALA A 161 -17.00 -9.95 4.21
CA ALA A 161 -16.49 -11.29 4.41
C ALA A 161 -15.00 -11.40 4.05
N THR A 162 -14.55 -10.74 2.98
CA THR A 162 -13.13 -10.70 2.60
C THR A 162 -12.30 -9.93 3.62
N VAL A 163 -12.76 -8.76 4.08
CA VAL A 163 -12.04 -7.96 5.09
C VAL A 163 -11.95 -8.72 6.43
N VAL A 164 -13.07 -9.27 6.89
CA VAL A 164 -13.12 -10.07 8.13
C VAL A 164 -12.28 -11.33 7.98
N GLY A 165 -12.39 -12.03 6.85
CA GLY A 165 -11.60 -13.23 6.55
C GLY A 165 -10.10 -12.96 6.55
N CYS A 166 -9.63 -11.91 5.85
CA CYS A 166 -8.22 -11.53 5.83
C CYS A 166 -7.69 -11.13 7.21
N THR A 167 -8.47 -10.34 7.97
CA THR A 167 -8.05 -9.89 9.30
C THR A 167 -8.06 -11.03 10.32
N ALA A 168 -9.07 -11.92 10.28
CA ALA A 168 -9.14 -13.12 11.10
C ALA A 168 -8.03 -14.13 10.75
N LEU A 169 -7.76 -14.36 9.45
CA LEU A 169 -6.67 -15.21 9.00
C LEU A 169 -5.31 -14.66 9.45
N GLY A 170 -5.09 -13.35 9.31
CA GLY A 170 -3.90 -12.68 9.83
C GLY A 170 -3.76 -12.85 11.36
N ALA A 171 -4.83 -12.64 12.12
CA ALA A 171 -4.84 -12.82 13.56
C ALA A 171 -4.54 -14.28 13.98
N TRP A 172 -5.12 -15.25 13.27
CA TRP A 172 -4.93 -16.68 13.52
C TRP A 172 -3.52 -17.15 13.20
N LEU A 173 -2.94 -16.72 12.07
CA LEU A 173 -1.56 -17.01 11.71
C LEU A 173 -0.58 -16.43 12.73
N LYS A 174 -0.84 -15.22 13.23
CA LYS A 174 -0.06 -14.60 14.32
C LYS A 174 -0.16 -15.41 15.61
N GLY A 175 -1.36 -15.85 15.99
CA GLY A 175 -1.58 -16.65 17.21
C GLY A 175 -0.91 -18.03 17.17
N ARG A 176 -0.85 -18.68 16.00
CA ARG A 176 -0.12 -19.96 15.83
C ARG A 176 1.39 -19.82 15.95
N ARG A 177 1.96 -18.70 15.51
CA ARG A 177 3.42 -18.45 15.58
C ARG A 177 3.90 -18.13 17.00
N GLY A 178 3.09 -17.42 17.78
CA GLY A 178 3.39 -17.14 19.20
C GLY A 178 3.48 -18.39 20.09
N GLY A 179 2.88 -19.51 19.67
CA GLY A 179 2.95 -20.80 20.39
C GLY A 179 4.24 -21.59 20.18
N GLN A 180 5.01 -21.35 19.11
CA GLN A 180 6.24 -22.10 18.83
C GLN A 180 7.47 -21.57 19.60
N VAL A 181 7.52 -20.27 19.88
CA VAL A 181 8.64 -19.65 20.64
C VAL A 181 8.70 -20.14 22.09
N SER A 182 7.59 -20.63 22.64
CA SER A 182 7.55 -21.13 24.03
C SER A 182 8.06 -22.56 24.20
N TYR A 183 8.22 -23.34 23.12
CA TYR A 183 8.73 -24.72 23.17
C TYR A 183 10.26 -24.81 23.00
N GLU A 184 10.91 -23.77 22.46
CA GLU A 184 12.38 -23.74 22.32
C GLU A 184 13.09 -23.20 23.58
N LYS A 185 12.33 -22.77 24.59
CA LYS A 185 12.84 -22.25 25.87
C LYS A 185 12.56 -23.14 27.10
N SER A 186 12.03 -24.35 26.92
CA SER A 186 11.75 -25.28 28.02
C SER A 186 12.68 -26.49 28.03
#